data_AF-A0A7X8VDB5-F1
#
_entry.id   AF-A0A7X8VDB5-F1
#
_cell.length_a   1.000
_cell.length_b   1.000
_cell.length_c   1.000
_cell.angle_alpha   90.00
_cell.angle_beta   90.00
_cell.angle_gamma   90.00
#
_symmetry.space_group_name_H-M   'P 1'
#
loop_
_entity.id
_entity.type
_entity.pdbx_description
1 polymer ?
#
loop_
_entity_poly.entity_id
_entity_poly.type
_entity_poly.pdbx_seq_one_letter_code
_entity_poly.pdbx_strand_id
1 'polypeptide(L)'
;GIIEEIIPLRGEALVETGQTVSSGDVLITGKITLGQDVSNEERDGRKTFLVHAEGIVKARVWYQKAVKIPLVKTKKTPTGNSKKSVILQFQNHIFNFHLGGKPYALYDKKTLKELDILPKLGGGIKLNIVEYVEMETQKEFLGVEKASREAEAQLLSQLENVSKENEITQRKMEFILDSDEQAVIGSMIIEVVEDIGQKQEIKYGEEKL
;
A
#
# COMPACT_ATOMS: atom_id res chain seq x y z
N GLY A 1 -10.23 -16.51 0.93
CA GLY A 1 -10.35 -17.10 -0.41
C GLY A 1 -11.33 -18.26 -0.37
N ILE A 2 -11.59 -18.87 -1.52
CA ILE A 2 -12.31 -20.15 -1.62
C ILE A 2 -11.31 -21.22 -2.05
N ILE A 3 -11.21 -22.31 -1.29
CA ILE A 3 -10.24 -23.37 -1.56
C ILE A 3 -10.54 -24.06 -2.89
N GLU A 4 -9.52 -24.20 -3.73
CA GLU A 4 -9.59 -24.91 -5.02
C GLU A 4 -8.84 -26.25 -4.94
N GLU A 5 -7.64 -26.26 -4.35
CA GLU A 5 -6.78 -27.44 -4.29
C GLU A 5 -6.02 -27.50 -2.95
N ILE A 6 -5.91 -28.69 -2.38
CA ILE A 6 -5.19 -28.94 -1.12
C ILE A 6 -4.27 -30.14 -1.33
N ILE A 7 -2.97 -29.96 -1.12
CA ILE A 7 -1.97 -31.01 -1.18
C ILE A 7 -1.21 -31.01 0.16
N PRO A 8 -1.67 -31.75 1.17
CA PRO A 8 -0.94 -31.88 2.42
C PRO A 8 0.25 -32.82 2.23
N LEU A 9 1.47 -32.32 2.47
CA LEU A 9 2.71 -33.11 2.43
C LEU A 9 3.05 -33.68 3.81
N ARG A 10 2.81 -32.89 4.87
CA ARG A 10 2.95 -33.28 6.28
C ARG A 10 1.91 -32.57 7.13
N GLY A 11 1.31 -33.31 8.06
CA GLY A 11 0.18 -32.83 8.86
C GLY A 11 -1.15 -33.27 8.26
N GLU A 12 -2.23 -32.71 8.80
CA GLU A 12 -3.61 -33.04 8.41
C GLU A 12 -4.31 -31.78 7.91
N ALA A 13 -4.97 -31.86 6.75
CA ALA A 13 -5.76 -30.75 6.22
C ALA A 13 -7.00 -30.53 7.11
N LEU A 14 -7.26 -29.28 7.48
CA LEU A 14 -8.44 -28.89 8.26
C LEU A 14 -9.49 -28.15 7.41
N VAL A 15 -9.25 -28.06 6.11
CA VAL A 15 -10.13 -27.39 5.15
C VAL A 15 -10.43 -28.32 3.98
N GLU A 16 -11.49 -28.01 3.24
CA GLU A 16 -11.96 -28.78 2.09
C GLU A 16 -12.09 -27.91 0.84
N THR A 17 -12.05 -28.51 -0.35
CA THR A 17 -12.32 -27.81 -1.62
C THR A 17 -13.72 -27.19 -1.60
N GLY A 18 -13.82 -25.93 -2.03
CA GLY A 18 -15.05 -25.14 -1.98
C GLY A 18 -15.28 -24.40 -0.65
N GLN A 19 -14.48 -24.67 0.38
CA GLN A 19 -14.58 -23.96 1.66
C GLN A 19 -14.10 -22.52 1.53
N THR A 20 -14.81 -21.59 2.16
CA THR A 20 -14.34 -20.20 2.33
C THR A 20 -13.45 -20.10 3.55
N VAL A 21 -12.30 -19.46 3.40
CA VAL A 21 -11.30 -19.25 4.46
C VAL A 21 -10.88 -17.79 4.52
N SER A 22 -10.45 -17.36 5.71
CA SER A 22 -9.95 -16.03 6.02
C SER A 22 -8.49 -16.06 6.46
N SER A 23 -7.84 -14.90 6.45
CA SER A 23 -6.48 -14.79 6.98
C SER A 23 -6.47 -15.17 8.46
N GLY A 24 -5.58 -16.09 8.84
CA GLY A 24 -5.46 -16.62 10.19
C GLY A 24 -6.11 -18.00 10.40
N ASP A 25 -6.92 -18.48 9.44
CA ASP A 25 -7.46 -19.83 9.51
C ASP A 25 -6.35 -20.88 9.36
N VAL A 26 -6.42 -21.95 10.15
CA VAL A 26 -5.46 -23.06 10.06
C VAL A 26 -5.88 -23.97 8.91
N LEU A 27 -5.07 -24.01 7.86
CA LEU A 27 -5.35 -24.82 6.65
C LEU A 27 -4.86 -26.26 6.81
N ILE A 28 -3.64 -26.43 7.34
CA ILE A 28 -3.02 -27.73 7.61
C ILE A 28 -2.48 -27.69 9.04
N THR A 29 -2.90 -28.64 9.88
CA THR A 29 -2.42 -28.76 11.25
C THR A 29 -1.23 -29.71 11.34
N GLY A 30 -0.25 -29.34 12.17
CA GLY A 30 0.85 -30.22 12.55
C GLY A 30 0.52 -31.11 13.75
N LYS A 31 -0.68 -30.98 14.34
CA LYS A 31 -1.11 -31.76 15.51
C LYS A 31 -1.86 -33.01 15.05
N ILE A 32 -1.16 -34.14 15.02
CA ILE A 32 -1.73 -35.43 14.60
C ILE A 32 -2.14 -36.21 15.84
N THR A 33 -3.40 -36.65 15.91
CA THR A 33 -3.92 -37.48 17.01
C THR A 33 -4.21 -38.88 16.51
N LEU A 34 -3.45 -39.88 16.95
CA LEU A 34 -3.72 -41.27 16.59
C LEU A 34 -4.79 -41.89 17.51
N GLY A 35 -5.73 -42.65 16.93
CA GLY A 35 -6.74 -43.43 17.66
C GLY A 35 -8.21 -43.03 17.44
N GLN A 36 -8.57 -42.44 16.29
CA GLN A 36 -9.95 -42.00 16.02
C GLN A 36 -10.90 -43.05 15.45
N ASP A 37 -10.39 -44.22 15.03
CA ASP A 37 -11.25 -45.30 14.56
C ASP A 37 -11.39 -46.42 15.59
N VAL A 38 -12.65 -46.85 15.73
CA VAL A 38 -13.25 -47.96 16.49
C VAL A 38 -13.34 -47.86 18.01
N SER A 39 -14.54 -47.47 18.46
CA SER A 39 -15.31 -48.12 19.55
C SER A 39 -14.49 -48.98 20.53
N ASN A 40 -13.87 -48.36 21.53
CA ASN A 40 -13.91 -48.93 22.88
C ASN A 40 -13.43 -47.94 23.93
N GLU A 41 -13.99 -48.13 25.11
CA GLU A 41 -13.80 -47.39 26.34
C GLU A 41 -12.36 -47.50 26.85
N GLU A 42 -11.42 -46.66 26.42
CA GLU A 42 -10.14 -46.49 27.12
C GLU A 42 -9.59 -45.08 26.91
N ARG A 43 -9.72 -44.24 27.94
CA ARG A 43 -9.39 -42.80 27.93
C ARG A 43 -7.89 -42.48 28.08
N ASP A 44 -6.99 -43.46 27.96
CA ASP A 44 -5.56 -43.29 28.33
C ASP A 44 -4.57 -43.40 27.14
N GLY A 45 -5.05 -43.57 25.91
CA GLY A 45 -4.20 -43.91 24.76
C GLY A 45 -3.98 -42.83 23.70
N ARG A 46 -4.55 -41.62 23.84
CA ARG A 46 -4.47 -40.59 22.77
C ARG A 46 -3.08 -39.98 22.72
N LYS A 47 -2.21 -40.54 21.90
CA LYS A 47 -0.89 -39.98 21.63
C LYS A 47 -1.00 -38.92 20.55
N THR A 48 -0.88 -37.67 20.96
CA THR A 48 -0.74 -36.52 20.05
C THR A 48 0.73 -36.35 19.67
N PHE A 49 0.99 -36.19 18.38
CA PHE A 49 2.31 -35.88 17.84
C PHE A 49 2.28 -34.51 17.20
N LEU A 50 3.38 -33.79 17.31
CA LEU A 50 3.60 -32.51 16.62
C LEU A 50 4.57 -32.74 15.47
N VAL A 51 4.15 -32.35 14.27
CA VAL A 51 4.98 -32.32 13.07
C VAL A 51 5.04 -30.90 12.53
N HIS A 52 6.06 -30.61 11.73
CA HIS A 52 6.08 -29.40 10.93
C HIS A 52 5.05 -29.55 9.81
N ALA A 53 3.92 -28.84 9.93
CA ALA A 53 2.90 -28.82 8.89
C ALA A 53 3.49 -28.28 7.59
N GLU A 54 3.23 -28.99 6.49
CA GLU A 54 3.76 -28.66 5.18
C GLU A 54 2.77 -29.10 4.10
N GLY A 55 2.56 -28.26 3.11
CA GLY A 55 1.65 -28.53 2.01
C GLY A 55 1.42 -27.29 1.16
N ILE A 56 0.71 -27.49 0.06
CA ILE A 56 0.28 -26.42 -0.85
C ILE A 56 -1.23 -26.31 -0.72
N VAL A 57 -1.74 -25.09 -0.51
CA VAL A 57 -3.18 -24.85 -0.44
C VAL A 57 -3.53 -23.73 -1.40
N LYS A 58 -4.03 -24.09 -2.57
CA LYS A 58 -4.45 -23.09 -3.56
C LYS A 58 -5.88 -22.68 -3.32
N ALA A 59 -6.11 -21.36 -3.36
CA ALA A 59 -7.43 -20.79 -3.24
C ALA A 59 -7.65 -19.72 -4.30
N ARG A 60 -8.90 -19.60 -4.72
CA ARG A 60 -9.39 -18.45 -5.45
C ARG A 60 -9.50 -17.26 -4.50
N VAL A 61 -8.89 -16.16 -4.88
CA VAL A 61 -8.88 -14.92 -4.10
C VAL A 61 -9.17 -13.72 -5.01
N TRP A 62 -9.66 -12.64 -4.40
CA TRP A 62 -9.99 -11.40 -5.11
C TRP A 62 -9.18 -10.25 -4.56
N TYR A 63 -8.52 -9.52 -5.46
CA TYR A 63 -7.83 -8.28 -5.19
C TYR A 63 -8.66 -7.12 -5.75
N GLN A 64 -9.01 -6.17 -4.89
CA GLN A 64 -9.82 -5.01 -5.26
C GLN A 64 -9.08 -3.70 -5.00
N LYS A 65 -9.12 -2.79 -5.98
CA LYS A 65 -8.65 -1.41 -5.84
C LYS A 65 -9.66 -0.45 -6.43
N ALA A 66 -9.68 0.76 -5.88
CA ALA A 66 -10.47 1.87 -6.38
C ALA A 66 -9.64 3.15 -6.34
N VAL A 67 -9.85 4.03 -7.32
CA VAL A 67 -9.19 5.33 -7.43
C VAL A 67 -10.21 6.39 -7.82
N LYS A 68 -10.00 7.61 -7.35
CA LYS A 68 -10.83 8.77 -7.67
C LYS A 68 -10.00 9.78 -8.45
N ILE A 69 -10.43 10.11 -9.66
CA ILE A 69 -9.74 11.04 -10.55
C ILE A 69 -10.65 12.25 -10.80
N PRO A 70 -10.25 13.47 -10.41
CA PRO A 70 -11.06 14.65 -10.64
C PRO A 70 -11.16 14.97 -12.13
N LEU A 71 -12.30 15.49 -12.58
CA LEU A 71 -12.50 15.95 -13.96
C LEU A 71 -11.68 17.21 -14.27
N VAL A 72 -11.27 17.95 -13.24
CA VAL A 72 -10.43 19.13 -13.34
C VAL A 72 -9.20 18.97 -12.45
N LYS A 73 -8.02 19.05 -13.06
CA LYS A 73 -6.76 19.08 -12.32
C LYS A 73 -6.26 20.50 -12.15
N THR A 74 -5.65 20.73 -11.01
CA THR A 74 -5.02 21.99 -10.65
C THR A 74 -3.52 21.79 -10.77
N LYS A 75 -2.91 22.41 -11.79
CA LYS A 75 -1.47 22.34 -12.02
C LYS A 75 -0.83 23.67 -11.61
N LYS A 76 0.30 23.59 -10.89
CA LYS A 76 1.15 24.75 -10.64
C LYS A 76 2.13 24.92 -11.80
N THR A 77 2.19 26.11 -12.37
CA THR A 77 3.14 26.47 -13.43
C THR A 77 3.90 27.73 -13.03
N PRO A 78 5.22 27.80 -13.30
CA PRO A 78 5.98 29.01 -13.04
C PRO A 78 5.57 30.13 -13.99
N THR A 79 5.38 31.34 -13.46
CA THR A 79 5.03 32.52 -14.28
C THR A 79 6.24 33.08 -15.04
N GLY A 80 7.45 32.65 -14.67
CA GLY A 80 8.72 33.20 -15.14
C GLY A 80 9.30 34.28 -14.23
N ASN A 81 8.51 34.82 -13.30
CA ASN A 81 9.00 35.80 -12.33
C ASN A 81 9.69 35.09 -11.15
N SER A 82 10.81 35.64 -10.67
CA SER A 82 11.46 35.17 -9.46
C SER A 82 12.04 36.31 -8.64
N LYS A 83 12.17 36.09 -7.33
CA LYS A 83 12.80 37.04 -6.39
C LYS A 83 13.80 36.30 -5.52
N LYS A 84 14.95 36.92 -5.29
CA LYS A 84 15.97 36.37 -4.40
C LYS A 84 15.82 36.93 -2.99
N SER A 85 16.19 36.15 -2.01
CA SER A 85 16.33 36.62 -0.63
C SER A 85 17.53 35.96 0.02
N VAL A 86 18.04 36.66 1.02
CA VAL A 86 19.16 36.19 1.83
C VAL A 86 18.58 35.79 3.18
N ILE A 87 18.75 34.53 3.57
CA ILE A 87 18.35 34.03 4.87
C ILE A 87 19.61 33.83 5.69
N LEU A 88 19.73 34.61 6.76
CA LEU A 88 20.77 34.45 7.76
C LEU A 88 20.19 33.66 8.94
N GLN A 89 20.83 32.55 9.26
CA GLN A 89 20.53 31.80 10.47
C GLN A 89 21.67 31.98 11.46
N PHE A 90 21.32 32.39 12.67
CA PHE A 90 22.24 32.56 13.79
C PHE A 90 21.71 31.76 14.98
N GLN A 91 22.35 30.63 15.28
CA GLN A 91 21.87 29.65 16.25
C GLN A 91 20.39 29.24 16.01
N ASN A 92 19.48 29.66 16.89
CA ASN A 92 18.03 29.40 16.82
C ASN A 92 17.24 30.54 16.15
N HIS A 93 17.89 31.64 15.76
CA HIS A 93 17.24 32.78 15.12
C HIS A 93 17.38 32.70 13.60
N ILE A 94 16.29 33.00 12.88
CA ILE A 94 16.24 33.05 11.42
C ILE A 94 15.84 34.46 11.01
N PHE A 95 16.72 35.13 10.26
CA PHE A 95 16.49 36.45 9.70
C PHE A 95 16.36 36.35 8.19
N ASN A 96 15.21 36.75 7.65
CA ASN A 96 14.93 36.69 6.22
C ASN A 96 14.94 38.09 5.61
N PHE A 97 15.92 38.34 4.74
CA PHE A 97 16.10 39.63 4.07
C PHE A 97 15.61 39.51 2.63
N HIS A 98 14.39 40.02 2.39
CA HIS A 98 13.78 40.06 1.07
C HIS A 98 14.30 41.25 0.26
N LEU A 99 14.97 40.97 -0.86
CA LEU A 99 15.36 42.01 -1.83
C LEU A 99 14.13 42.36 -2.68
N GLY A 100 13.43 43.45 -2.34
CA GLY A 100 12.27 43.95 -3.13
C GLY A 100 10.88 43.59 -2.60
N GLY A 101 10.72 43.42 -1.27
CA GLY A 101 9.41 43.22 -0.62
C GLY A 101 8.97 41.75 -0.50
N LYS A 102 7.76 41.50 0.00
CA LYS A 102 7.20 40.13 0.15
C LYS A 102 7.23 39.41 -1.21
N PRO A 103 7.72 38.15 -1.30
CA PRO A 103 8.08 37.54 -2.58
C PRO A 103 6.87 37.41 -3.52
N TYR A 104 5.93 36.50 -3.24
CA TYR A 104 4.71 36.25 -4.01
C TYR A 104 3.61 35.63 -3.13
N ALA A 105 2.36 35.57 -3.59
CA ALA A 105 1.26 34.90 -2.89
C ALA A 105 1.35 33.37 -3.00
N LEU A 106 1.69 32.87 -4.20
CA LEU A 106 1.99 31.47 -4.47
C LEU A 106 3.38 31.38 -5.10
N TYR A 107 4.25 30.55 -4.51
CA TYR A 107 5.61 30.37 -4.99
C TYR A 107 6.16 29.01 -4.60
N ASP A 108 7.19 28.58 -5.32
CA ASP A 108 8.11 27.54 -4.84
C ASP A 108 9.44 28.18 -4.42
N LYS A 109 10.06 27.60 -3.39
CA LYS A 109 11.32 28.07 -2.82
C LYS A 109 12.45 27.13 -3.24
N LYS A 110 13.47 27.68 -3.90
CA LYS A 110 14.69 26.97 -4.29
C LYS A 110 15.89 27.54 -3.55
N THR A 111 16.67 26.69 -2.90
CA THR A 111 17.97 27.11 -2.33
C THR A 111 19.00 27.14 -3.45
N LEU A 112 19.57 28.31 -3.74
CA LEU A 112 20.60 28.48 -4.75
C LEU A 112 22.00 28.26 -4.17
N LYS A 113 22.20 28.68 -2.93
CA LYS A 113 23.49 28.54 -2.23
C LYS A 113 23.25 28.43 -0.74
N GLU A 114 23.99 27.53 -0.12
CA GLU A 114 24.12 27.41 1.33
C GLU A 114 25.59 27.62 1.70
N LEU A 115 25.84 28.45 2.70
CA LEU A 115 27.18 28.74 3.19
C LEU A 115 27.18 28.70 4.71
N ASP A 116 27.95 27.78 5.26
CA ASP A 116 28.25 27.73 6.69
C ASP A 116 29.41 28.68 6.98
N ILE A 117 29.09 29.89 7.44
CA ILE A 117 30.08 30.94 7.74
C ILE A 117 30.84 30.58 9.03
N LEU A 118 30.15 29.98 10.00
CA LEU A 118 30.76 29.59 11.27
C LEU A 118 30.13 28.29 11.80
N PRO A 119 30.93 27.28 12.21
CA PRO A 119 30.41 26.01 12.71
C PRO A 119 29.64 26.20 14.03
N LYS A 120 28.76 25.25 14.34
CA LYS A 120 27.86 25.33 15.51
C LYS A 120 28.59 25.54 16.84
N LEU A 121 29.74 24.91 17.02
CA LEU A 121 30.59 25.07 18.21
C LEU A 121 31.19 26.48 18.35
N GLY A 122 31.31 27.24 17.26
CA GLY A 122 31.85 28.59 17.25
C GLY A 122 30.80 29.71 17.22
N GLY A 123 29.51 29.39 17.33
CA GLY A 123 28.41 30.38 17.29
C GLY A 123 27.37 30.16 16.19
N GLY A 124 27.61 29.23 15.25
CA GLY A 124 26.60 28.69 14.34
C GLY A 124 25.93 29.70 13.41
N ILE A 125 26.69 30.21 12.44
CA ILE A 125 26.20 31.17 11.44
C ILE A 125 26.07 30.48 10.08
N LYS A 126 24.85 30.47 9.53
CA LYS A 126 24.57 29.97 8.17
C LYS A 126 23.94 31.05 7.31
N LEU A 127 24.34 31.12 6.05
CA LEU A 127 23.79 32.02 5.07
C LEU A 127 23.24 31.22 3.89
N ASN A 128 21.96 31.44 3.57
CA ASN A 128 21.30 30.83 2.43
C ASN A 128 20.87 31.90 1.43
N ILE A 129 21.23 31.73 0.17
CA ILE A 129 20.64 32.49 -0.93
C ILE A 129 19.51 31.63 -1.49
N VAL A 130 18.29 32.12 -1.36
CA VAL A 130 17.09 31.43 -1.83
C VAL A 130 16.43 32.23 -2.94
N GLU A 131 15.84 31.51 -3.89
CA GLU A 131 15.02 32.06 -4.94
C GLU A 131 13.58 31.60 -4.72
N TYR A 132 12.67 32.56 -4.74
CA TYR A 132 11.23 32.34 -4.75
C TYR A 132 10.76 32.50 -6.19
N VAL A 133 10.35 31.39 -6.81
CA VAL A 133 9.78 31.38 -8.17
C VAL A 133 8.28 31.55 -8.04
N GLU A 134 7.73 32.59 -8.65
CA GLU A 134 6.29 32.82 -8.65
C GLU A 134 5.59 31.71 -9.42
N MET A 135 4.53 31.20 -8.81
CA MET A 135 3.71 30.15 -9.38
C MET A 135 2.32 30.69 -9.62
N GLU A 136 1.72 30.28 -10.72
CA GLU A 136 0.30 30.41 -10.95
C GLU A 136 -0.35 29.03 -10.98
N THR A 137 -1.67 29.02 -10.80
CA THR A 137 -2.47 27.81 -10.85
C THR A 137 -3.26 27.79 -12.14
N GLN A 138 -3.03 26.78 -12.96
CA GLN A 138 -3.81 26.53 -14.17
C GLN A 138 -4.71 25.32 -13.94
N LYS A 139 -6.00 25.49 -14.30
CA LYS A 139 -6.97 24.39 -14.29
C LYS A 139 -6.92 23.68 -15.64
N GLU A 140 -6.67 22.38 -15.60
CA GLU A 140 -6.73 21.51 -16.76
C GLU A 140 -8.01 20.68 -16.70
N PHE A 141 -8.87 20.82 -17.70
CA PHE A 141 -10.07 19.99 -17.82
C PHE A 141 -9.71 18.66 -18.50
N LEU A 142 -9.80 17.57 -17.73
CA LEU A 142 -9.62 16.22 -18.24
C LEU A 142 -10.89 15.71 -18.93
N GLY A 143 -12.06 15.98 -18.34
CA GLY A 143 -13.31 15.35 -18.72
C GLY A 143 -13.35 13.85 -18.39
N VAL A 144 -14.52 13.24 -18.55
CA VAL A 144 -14.80 11.86 -18.10
C VAL A 144 -13.89 10.84 -18.77
N GLU A 145 -13.66 10.99 -20.07
CA GLU A 145 -12.86 10.04 -20.84
C GLU A 145 -11.40 9.99 -20.37
N LYS A 146 -10.72 11.14 -20.28
CA LYS A 146 -9.33 11.18 -19.83
C LYS A 146 -9.19 10.78 -18.36
N ALA A 147 -10.14 11.20 -17.52
CA ALA A 147 -10.16 10.79 -16.11
C ALA A 147 -10.32 9.26 -15.96
N SER A 148 -11.14 8.63 -16.81
CA SER A 148 -11.31 7.17 -16.82
C SER A 148 -10.05 6.44 -17.29
N ARG A 149 -9.39 6.93 -18.36
CA ARG A 149 -8.11 6.36 -18.83
C ARG A 149 -7.00 6.49 -17.79
N GLU A 150 -6.96 7.60 -17.07
CA GLU A 150 -6.02 7.77 -15.98
C GLU A 150 -6.33 6.85 -14.80
N ALA A 151 -7.60 6.71 -14.44
CA ALA A 151 -8.03 5.77 -13.42
C ALA A 151 -7.63 4.33 -13.79
N GLU A 152 -7.83 3.92 -15.04
CA GLU A 152 -7.37 2.64 -15.56
C GLU A 152 -5.87 2.45 -15.39
N ALA A 153 -5.06 3.42 -15.85
CA ALA A 153 -3.60 3.34 -15.76
C ALA A 153 -3.12 3.21 -14.30
N GLN A 154 -3.74 3.96 -13.38
CA GLN A 154 -3.41 3.87 -11.95
C GLN A 154 -3.81 2.51 -11.35
N LEU A 155 -5.00 1.99 -11.68
CA LEU A 155 -5.46 0.70 -11.18
C LEU A 155 -4.59 -0.46 -11.68
N LEU A 156 -4.21 -0.43 -12.95
CA LEU A 156 -3.29 -1.42 -13.54
C LEU A 156 -1.92 -1.38 -12.86
N SER A 157 -1.38 -0.20 -12.60
CA SER A 157 -0.10 -0.06 -11.89
C SER A 157 -0.19 -0.56 -10.45
N GLN A 158 -1.28 -0.29 -9.74
CA GLN A 158 -1.45 -0.75 -8.35
C GLN A 158 -1.60 -2.27 -8.20
N LEU A 159 -2.08 -2.95 -9.25
CA LEU A 159 -2.29 -4.41 -9.27
C LEU A 159 -1.30 -5.16 -10.19
N GLU A 160 -0.23 -4.48 -10.61
CA GLU A 160 0.79 -5.04 -11.49
C GLU A 160 1.47 -6.26 -10.87
N ASN A 161 1.80 -6.21 -9.58
CA ASN A 161 2.48 -7.32 -8.89
C ASN A 161 1.61 -8.58 -8.82
N VAL A 162 0.32 -8.42 -8.50
CA VAL A 162 -0.65 -9.53 -8.49
C VAL A 162 -0.72 -10.20 -9.86
N SER A 163 -0.66 -9.40 -10.93
CA SER A 163 -0.72 -9.88 -12.32
C SER A 163 0.57 -10.57 -12.78
N LYS A 164 1.71 -10.31 -12.11
CA LYS A 164 3.02 -10.92 -12.43
C LYS A 164 3.23 -12.22 -11.68
N GLU A 165 2.78 -12.28 -10.43
CA GLU A 165 3.03 -13.40 -9.53
C GLU A 165 2.02 -14.54 -9.75
N ASN A 166 0.81 -14.21 -10.21
CA ASN A 166 -0.28 -15.17 -10.34
C ASN A 166 -0.96 -15.11 -11.72
N GLU A 167 -1.50 -16.25 -12.15
CA GLU A 167 -2.37 -16.30 -13.32
C GLU A 167 -3.74 -15.72 -12.99
N ILE A 168 -4.17 -14.73 -13.78
CA ILE A 168 -5.47 -14.08 -13.62
C ILE A 168 -6.56 -14.93 -14.25
N THR A 169 -7.50 -15.40 -13.43
CA THR A 169 -8.67 -16.13 -13.92
C THR A 169 -9.78 -15.20 -14.39
N GLN A 170 -9.97 -14.07 -13.70
CA GLN A 170 -10.97 -13.08 -14.05
C GLN A 170 -10.50 -11.67 -13.73
N ARG A 171 -10.86 -10.72 -14.59
CA ARG A 171 -10.65 -9.29 -14.34
C ARG A 171 -11.91 -8.53 -14.69
N LYS A 172 -12.35 -7.66 -13.78
CA LYS A 172 -13.48 -6.74 -13.98
C LYS A 172 -13.06 -5.33 -13.61
N MET A 173 -13.46 -4.36 -14.43
CA MET A 173 -13.18 -2.95 -14.21
C MET A 173 -14.43 -2.13 -14.49
N GLU A 174 -14.72 -1.16 -13.62
CA GLU A 174 -15.90 -0.32 -13.68
C GLU A 174 -15.53 1.14 -13.43
N PHE A 175 -16.22 2.05 -14.11
CA PHE A 175 -16.05 3.49 -13.95
C PHE A 175 -17.40 4.15 -13.72
N ILE A 176 -17.48 4.96 -12.68
CA ILE A 176 -18.69 5.67 -12.29
C ILE A 176 -18.37 7.16 -12.21
N LEU A 177 -19.24 7.98 -12.79
CA LEU A 177 -19.17 9.43 -12.65
C LEU A 177 -19.78 9.85 -11.31
N ASP A 178 -18.95 10.44 -10.47
CA ASP A 178 -19.35 11.18 -9.28
C ASP A 178 -19.60 12.65 -9.68
N SER A 179 -20.87 12.98 -9.86
CA SER A 179 -21.28 14.31 -10.34
C SER A 179 -21.13 15.39 -9.26
N ASP A 180 -21.25 15.03 -7.99
CA ASP A 180 -21.19 15.95 -6.86
C ASP A 180 -19.76 16.43 -6.64
N GLU A 181 -18.79 15.50 -6.70
CA GLU A 181 -17.37 15.82 -6.55
C GLU A 181 -16.66 16.09 -7.88
N GLN A 182 -17.40 16.10 -9.00
CA GLN A 182 -16.86 16.28 -10.35
C GLN A 182 -15.64 15.37 -10.60
N ALA A 183 -15.82 14.06 -10.42
CA ALA A 183 -14.75 13.08 -10.52
C ALA A 183 -15.23 11.76 -11.13
N VAL A 184 -14.28 10.96 -11.65
CA VAL A 184 -14.51 9.56 -12.01
C VAL A 184 -13.98 8.67 -10.89
N ILE A 185 -14.82 7.75 -10.43
CA ILE A 185 -14.43 6.66 -9.54
C ILE A 185 -14.21 5.42 -10.41
N GLY A 186 -12.96 5.01 -10.54
CA GLY A 186 -12.59 3.75 -11.18
C GLY A 186 -12.42 2.67 -10.13
N SER A 187 -12.91 1.46 -10.39
CA SER A 187 -12.68 0.28 -9.56
C SER A 187 -12.26 -0.91 -10.41
N MET A 188 -11.40 -1.75 -9.85
CA MET A 188 -10.90 -2.96 -10.49
C MET A 188 -10.90 -4.11 -9.50
N ILE A 189 -11.41 -5.26 -9.93
CA ILE A 189 -11.37 -6.53 -9.21
C ILE A 189 -10.64 -7.54 -10.09
N ILE A 190 -9.62 -8.18 -9.53
CA ILE A 190 -8.89 -9.29 -10.14
C ILE A 190 -9.12 -10.53 -9.30
N GLU A 191 -9.49 -11.62 -9.96
CA GLU A 191 -9.53 -12.96 -9.39
C GLU A 191 -8.28 -13.72 -9.82
N VAL A 192 -7.61 -14.36 -8.86
CA VAL A 192 -6.46 -15.24 -9.11
C VAL A 192 -6.60 -16.52 -8.31
N VAL A 193 -5.93 -17.58 -8.76
CA VAL A 193 -5.71 -18.80 -7.96
C VAL A 193 -4.26 -18.78 -7.49
N GLU A 194 -4.06 -18.72 -6.18
CA GLU A 194 -2.72 -18.66 -5.58
C GLU A 194 -2.58 -19.59 -4.37
N ASP A 195 -1.34 -19.95 -4.03
CA ASP A 195 -1.06 -20.63 -2.76
C ASP A 195 -1.21 -19.64 -1.60
N ILE A 196 -2.17 -19.91 -0.72
CA ILE A 196 -2.48 -19.05 0.43
C ILE A 196 -1.79 -19.51 1.71
N GLY A 197 -1.03 -20.60 1.67
CA GLY A 197 -0.35 -21.17 2.82
C GLY A 197 0.80 -20.28 3.33
N GLN A 198 0.76 -19.91 4.61
CA GLN A 198 1.89 -19.30 5.30
C GLN A 198 2.30 -20.16 6.50
N LYS A 199 3.60 -20.44 6.63
CA LYS A 199 4.12 -21.22 7.75
C LYS A 199 3.98 -20.44 9.05
N GLN A 200 3.34 -21.04 10.05
CA GLN A 200 3.14 -20.46 11.36
C GLN A 200 3.64 -21.41 12.47
N GLU A 201 4.23 -20.85 13.51
CA GLU A 201 4.69 -21.61 14.67
C GLU A 201 3.50 -22.15 15.48
N ILE A 202 3.60 -23.41 15.90
CA ILE A 202 2.62 -24.04 16.78
C ILE A 202 2.92 -23.56 18.21
N LYS A 203 2.11 -22.64 18.73
CA LYS A 203 2.16 -22.28 20.15
C LYS A 203 1.45 -23.35 20.98
N TYR A 204 2.23 -24.09 21.77
CA TYR A 204 1.71 -25.10 22.69
C TYR A 204 1.54 -24.47 24.09
N GLY A 205 0.29 -24.33 24.57
CA GLY A 205 0.02 -24.00 25.98
C GLY A 205 -0.78 -22.75 26.34
N GLU A 206 -1.48 -22.08 25.42
CA GLU A 206 -2.46 -21.03 25.80
C GLU A 206 -3.88 -21.46 25.44
N GLU A 207 -4.56 -22.06 26.42
CA GLU A 207 -6.02 -21.99 26.50
C GLU A 207 -6.37 -20.50 26.67
N LYS A 208 -6.90 -19.87 25.62
CA LYS A 208 -7.63 -18.62 25.82
C LYS A 208 -8.95 -18.99 26.50
N LEU A 209 -9.07 -18.59 27.76
CA LEU A 209 -10.30 -18.49 28.54
C LEU A 209 -11.44 -17.80 27.75
#